data_AF-A0A7R8CXL5-F1
#
_entry.id   AF-A0A7R8CXL5-F1
#
_cell.length_a   1.000
_cell.length_b   1.000
_cell.length_c   1.000
_cell.angle_alpha   90.00
_cell.angle_beta   90.00
_cell.angle_gamma   90.00
#
_symmetry.space_group_name_H-M   'P 1'
#
loop_
_entity.id
_entity.type
_entity.pdbx_description
1 polymer ?
#
loop_
_entity_poly.entity_id
_entity_poly.type
_entity_poly.pdbx_seq_one_letter_code
_entity_poly.pdbx_strand_id
1 'polypeptide(L)'
;MLCNIFRFCEVPYSNYKIFDIKTIQIEETIIRVLLRQRWKKIWVSPLSDNLDAMLQSIEFLRNDRPTSISQLVSRPRKDFRNFIRDVNTLAEYIFEMDNLDKPVKLNQILHEFETKIISGNAHWNHINFRSYFSSRNFPSGALADLVVGSLFSVLCNWAMSPSGVEFELQMVDLYGKLLGFPDIFLTNSPNSTGCGVTLSATSEGVIMAMLTARELMFEKHATNRTERFDVHSRLVAYMSDQAHSCHERATKLANVECRILETDENGSLRGTTFEEAIERDLEDGKIPFFYSLSFGSTGVIAFDNLKEISGTCEKHDIWIHADLAYTSSVLICPEYRYIIEDIEKKR
;
A
#
# COMPACT_ATOMS: atom_id res chain seq x y z
N MET A 1 -7.55 4.63 3.93
CA MET A 1 -6.94 5.23 5.14
C MET A 1 -6.93 6.75 4.95
N LEU A 2 -7.30 7.48 5.99
CA LEU A 2 -7.81 8.85 5.97
C LEU A 2 -6.73 9.92 5.80
N CYS A 3 -6.79 10.70 4.72
CA CYS A 3 -6.06 11.97 4.57
C CYS A 3 -7.06 13.09 4.29
N ASN A 4 -7.20 14.04 5.21
CA ASN A 4 -7.71 15.38 4.94
C ASN A 4 -6.68 16.20 4.12
N ILE A 5 -6.23 15.62 3.01
CA ILE A 5 -5.40 16.30 2.04
C ILE A 5 -6.19 16.21 0.75
N PHE A 6 -6.99 17.24 0.47
CA PHE A 6 -7.12 17.88 -0.84
C PHE A 6 -8.09 19.06 -0.75
N ARG A 7 -7.63 20.18 -0.17
CA ARG A 7 -7.68 21.41 -0.96
C ARG A 7 -6.54 21.25 -1.96
N PHE A 8 -6.80 20.53 -3.05
CA PHE A 8 -5.94 20.67 -4.22
C PHE A 8 -5.82 22.17 -4.44
N CYS A 9 -4.58 22.67 -4.54
CA CYS A 9 -4.35 23.85 -5.34
C CYS A 9 -5.08 23.59 -6.65
N GLU A 10 -6.24 24.23 -6.84
CA GLU A 10 -6.60 24.73 -8.15
C GLU A 10 -5.39 25.58 -8.56
N VAL A 11 -4.40 24.95 -9.17
CA VAL A 11 -3.56 25.65 -10.11
C VAL A 11 -4.56 25.94 -11.22
N PRO A 12 -5.10 27.18 -11.32
CA PRO A 12 -6.05 27.46 -12.37
C PRO A 12 -5.37 27.06 -13.67
N TYR A 13 -6.10 26.38 -14.57
CA TYR A 13 -5.57 25.93 -15.85
C TYR A 13 -4.89 27.07 -16.65
N SER A 14 -5.12 28.34 -16.28
CA SER A 14 -4.41 29.52 -16.74
C SER A 14 -2.91 29.60 -16.42
N ASN A 15 -2.38 28.78 -15.49
CA ASN A 15 -0.94 28.75 -15.16
C ASN A 15 -0.14 27.70 -15.93
N TYR A 16 -0.80 26.81 -16.68
CA TYR A 16 -0.09 25.94 -17.61
C TYR A 16 0.28 26.75 -18.84
N LYS A 17 1.59 26.88 -19.12
CA LYS A 17 2.04 27.46 -20.39
C LYS A 17 1.50 26.60 -21.53
N ILE A 18 0.87 27.24 -22.51
CA ILE A 18 0.53 26.61 -23.79
C ILE A 18 1.82 25.97 -24.32
N PHE A 19 1.75 24.68 -24.66
CA PHE A 19 2.89 23.95 -25.21
C PHE A 19 3.50 24.74 -26.38
N ASP A 20 4.81 24.96 -26.34
CA ASP A 20 5.48 25.61 -27.47
C ASP A 20 5.46 24.69 -28.70
N ILE A 21 5.63 25.27 -29.88
CA ILE A 21 5.58 24.54 -31.16
C ILE A 21 6.59 23.38 -31.19
N LYS A 22 7.75 23.52 -30.53
CA LYS A 22 8.77 22.47 -30.47
C LYS A 22 8.32 21.27 -29.64
N THR A 23 7.61 21.51 -28.55
CA THR A 23 7.06 20.47 -27.68
C THR A 23 5.96 19.69 -28.40
N ILE A 24 5.08 20.41 -29.11
CA ILE A 24 4.05 19.79 -29.98
C ILE A 24 4.70 18.93 -31.08
N GLN A 25 5.78 19.41 -31.71
CA GLN A 25 6.51 18.65 -32.73
C GLN A 25 7.18 17.38 -32.18
N ILE A 26 7.70 17.43 -30.94
CA ILE A 26 8.28 16.26 -30.28
C ILE A 26 7.19 15.24 -29.97
N GLU A 27 6.06 15.65 -29.41
CA GLU A 27 4.93 14.75 -29.16
C GLU A 27 4.40 14.14 -30.46
N GLU A 28 4.22 14.94 -31.51
CA GLU A 28 3.84 14.42 -32.83
C GLU A 28 4.87 13.41 -33.36
N THR A 29 6.15 13.66 -33.14
CA THR A 29 7.22 12.74 -33.57
C THR A 29 7.16 11.44 -32.79
N ILE A 30 6.96 11.49 -31.47
CA ILE A 30 6.78 10.31 -30.61
C ILE A 30 5.56 9.51 -31.09
N ILE A 31 4.41 10.17 -31.27
CA ILE A 31 3.18 9.53 -31.76
C ILE A 31 3.42 8.91 -33.14
N ARG A 32 4.07 9.62 -34.07
CA ARG A 32 4.39 9.09 -35.40
C ARG A 32 5.32 7.87 -35.33
N VAL A 33 6.30 7.86 -34.42
CA VAL A 33 7.18 6.71 -34.18
C VAL A 33 6.38 5.52 -33.65
N LEU A 34 5.55 5.73 -32.63
CA LEU A 34 4.68 4.72 -32.02
C LEU A 34 3.67 4.14 -33.03
N LEU A 35 3.17 4.96 -33.96
CA LEU A 35 2.23 4.56 -35.00
C LEU A 35 2.89 3.86 -36.21
N ARG A 36 4.23 3.79 -36.30
CA ARG A 36 4.88 3.01 -37.38
C ARG A 36 4.49 1.54 -37.25
N GLN A 37 4.25 0.86 -38.39
CA GLN A 37 3.76 -0.52 -38.43
C GLN A 37 4.56 -1.52 -37.56
N ARG A 38 5.88 -1.31 -37.42
CA ARG A 38 6.74 -2.14 -36.57
C ARG A 38 6.40 -2.03 -35.08
N TRP A 39 5.97 -0.86 -34.61
CA TRP A 39 5.65 -0.59 -33.21
C TRP A 39 4.19 -0.87 -32.88
N LYS A 40 3.29 -0.83 -33.86
CA LYS A 40 1.87 -1.18 -33.66
C LYS A 40 1.71 -2.52 -32.92
N LYS A 41 2.54 -3.53 -33.23
CA LYS A 41 2.52 -4.87 -32.62
C LYS A 41 2.86 -4.93 -31.12
N ILE A 42 3.31 -3.83 -30.52
CA ILE A 42 3.78 -3.77 -29.13
C ILE A 42 2.73 -3.10 -28.21
N TRP A 43 1.80 -2.32 -28.76
CA TRP A 43 0.85 -1.52 -27.97
C TRP A 43 -0.59 -1.90 -28.32
N VAL A 44 -1.45 -1.93 -27.29
CA VAL A 44 -2.90 -2.06 -27.48
C VAL A 44 -3.44 -0.68 -27.88
N SER A 45 -4.09 -0.59 -29.04
CA SER A 45 -4.72 0.64 -29.51
C SER A 45 -6.08 0.32 -30.13
N PRO A 46 -7.12 1.14 -29.88
CA PRO A 46 -8.44 0.99 -30.50
C PRO A 46 -8.41 1.07 -32.04
N LEU A 47 -7.34 1.64 -32.61
CA LEU A 47 -7.15 1.85 -34.05
C LEU A 47 -6.13 0.87 -34.66
N SER A 48 -5.75 -0.17 -33.92
CA SER A 48 -4.75 -1.15 -34.37
C SER A 48 -5.31 -2.57 -34.36
N ASP A 49 -4.89 -3.38 -35.34
CA ASP A 49 -5.22 -4.81 -35.44
C ASP A 49 -4.49 -5.69 -34.39
N ASN A 50 -3.96 -5.12 -33.30
CA ASN A 50 -3.13 -5.83 -32.32
C ASN A 50 -3.89 -6.32 -31.09
N LEU A 51 -5.23 -6.29 -31.13
CA LEU A 51 -6.05 -7.05 -30.19
C LEU A 51 -5.61 -8.54 -30.18
N ASP A 52 -5.21 -9.05 -31.34
CA ASP A 52 -4.69 -10.42 -31.51
C ASP A 52 -3.47 -10.73 -30.64
N ALA A 53 -2.57 -9.77 -30.38
CA ALA A 53 -1.39 -10.01 -29.54
C ALA A 53 -1.75 -10.13 -28.05
N MET A 54 -2.70 -9.31 -27.59
CA MET A 54 -3.27 -9.39 -26.25
C MET A 54 -4.05 -10.70 -26.07
N LEU A 55 -4.90 -11.06 -27.06
CA LEU A 55 -5.64 -12.31 -27.07
C LEU A 55 -4.70 -13.53 -27.11
N GLN A 56 -3.64 -13.51 -27.92
CA GLN A 56 -2.61 -14.56 -27.94
C GLN A 56 -1.92 -14.72 -26.59
N SER A 57 -1.67 -13.61 -25.87
CA SER A 57 -1.12 -13.66 -24.51
C SER A 57 -2.09 -14.32 -23.54
N ILE A 58 -3.38 -13.95 -23.59
CA ILE A 58 -4.43 -14.56 -22.77
C ILE A 58 -4.61 -16.05 -23.10
N GLU A 59 -4.60 -16.42 -24.38
CA GLU A 59 -4.69 -17.82 -24.82
C GLU A 59 -3.46 -18.62 -24.43
N PHE A 60 -2.26 -18.03 -24.50
CA PHE A 60 -1.04 -18.67 -24.01
C PHE A 60 -1.19 -19.05 -22.52
N LEU A 61 -1.73 -18.13 -21.71
CA LEU A 61 -2.00 -18.35 -20.29
C LEU A 61 -3.10 -19.42 -20.05
N ARG A 62 -4.08 -19.51 -20.95
CA ARG A 62 -5.21 -20.45 -20.87
C ARG A 62 -4.83 -21.88 -21.24
N ASN A 63 -3.95 -22.08 -22.22
CA ASN A 63 -3.67 -23.39 -22.80
C ASN A 63 -3.19 -24.39 -21.74
N ASP A 64 -3.91 -25.52 -21.61
CA ASP A 64 -3.65 -26.58 -20.62
C ASP A 64 -2.38 -27.36 -21.00
N ARG A 65 -1.24 -26.76 -20.68
CA ARG A 65 0.11 -27.30 -20.88
C ARG A 65 0.73 -27.59 -19.52
N PRO A 66 1.64 -28.57 -19.38
CA PRO A 66 2.27 -28.89 -18.09
C PRO A 66 2.94 -27.71 -17.38
N THR A 67 3.29 -26.66 -18.13
CA THR A 67 3.94 -25.42 -17.67
C THR A 67 3.01 -24.22 -17.62
N SER A 68 1.70 -24.39 -17.87
CA SER A 68 0.74 -23.28 -17.81
C SER A 68 0.67 -22.70 -16.39
N ILE A 69 0.30 -21.42 -16.27
CA ILE A 69 0.08 -20.78 -14.96
C ILE A 69 -0.94 -21.58 -14.14
N SER A 70 -2.00 -22.12 -14.75
CA SER A 70 -2.99 -22.96 -14.06
C SER A 70 -2.37 -24.22 -13.44
N GLN A 71 -1.46 -24.90 -14.15
CA GLN A 71 -0.73 -26.07 -13.64
C GLN A 71 0.35 -25.68 -12.61
N LEU A 72 1.00 -24.54 -12.77
CA LEU A 72 2.04 -24.06 -11.85
C LEU A 72 1.48 -23.60 -10.51
N VAL A 73 0.31 -22.95 -10.51
CA VAL A 73 -0.38 -22.53 -9.28
C VAL A 73 -0.99 -23.72 -8.53
N SER A 74 -1.38 -24.79 -9.24
CA SER A 74 -2.03 -25.97 -8.65
C SER A 74 -1.07 -27.11 -8.26
N ARG A 75 0.18 -27.13 -8.75
CA ARG A 75 1.13 -28.20 -8.45
C ARG A 75 1.77 -28.03 -7.07
N PRO A 76 1.63 -29.03 -6.17
CA PRO A 76 2.34 -29.04 -4.89
C PRO A 76 3.84 -29.28 -5.12
N ARG A 77 4.68 -28.36 -4.65
CA ARG A 77 6.13 -28.59 -4.63
C ARG A 77 6.49 -29.48 -3.45
N LYS A 78 7.18 -30.58 -3.73
CA LYS A 78 7.48 -31.63 -2.74
C LYS A 78 8.84 -31.48 -2.05
N ASP A 79 9.74 -30.59 -2.51
CA ASP A 79 11.12 -30.54 -1.99
C ASP A 79 11.74 -29.12 -2.01
N PHE A 80 12.16 -28.65 -0.84
CA PHE A 80 12.83 -27.37 -0.62
C PHE A 80 14.25 -27.30 -1.23
N ARG A 81 14.97 -28.43 -1.34
CA ARG A 81 16.30 -28.47 -1.97
C ARG A 81 16.23 -28.16 -3.47
N ASN A 82 15.19 -28.67 -4.14
CA ASN A 82 14.93 -28.36 -5.53
C ASN A 82 14.60 -26.87 -5.71
N PHE A 83 13.86 -26.26 -4.78
CA PHE A 83 13.57 -24.83 -4.81
C PHE A 83 14.84 -23.96 -4.74
N ILE A 84 15.78 -24.24 -3.82
CA ILE A 84 17.04 -23.49 -3.72
C ILE A 84 17.90 -23.65 -4.99
N ARG A 85 17.94 -24.85 -5.57
CA ARG A 85 18.63 -25.09 -6.84
C ARG A 85 18.01 -24.26 -7.98
N ASP A 86 16.68 -24.23 -8.06
CA ASP A 86 15.96 -23.47 -9.09
C ASP A 86 16.22 -21.96 -8.93
N VAL A 87 16.27 -21.44 -7.69
CA VAL A 87 16.62 -20.04 -7.40
C VAL A 87 18.06 -19.69 -7.81
N ASN A 88 19.03 -20.57 -7.54
CA ASN A 88 20.42 -20.34 -7.96
C ASN A 88 20.54 -20.34 -9.49
N THR A 89 19.84 -21.24 -10.17
CA THR A 89 19.79 -21.30 -11.64
C THR A 89 19.18 -20.03 -12.23
N LEU A 90 18.15 -19.48 -11.57
CA LEU A 90 17.55 -18.19 -11.94
C LEU A 90 18.55 -17.03 -11.80
N ALA A 91 19.33 -16.99 -10.72
CA ALA A 91 20.33 -15.95 -10.52
C ALA A 91 21.38 -15.94 -11.64
N GLU A 92 21.92 -17.11 -11.99
CA GLU A 92 22.86 -17.27 -13.12
C GLU A 92 22.25 -16.77 -14.44
N TYR A 93 20.99 -17.12 -14.72
CA TYR A 93 20.29 -16.66 -15.90
C TYR A 93 20.12 -15.12 -15.95
N ILE A 94 19.79 -14.48 -14.83
CA ILE A 94 19.63 -13.02 -14.76
C ILE A 94 20.95 -12.31 -15.08
N PHE A 95 22.09 -12.85 -14.65
CA PHE A 95 23.41 -12.30 -14.97
C PHE A 95 23.75 -12.37 -16.47
N GLU A 96 23.12 -13.27 -17.24
CA GLU A 96 23.32 -13.39 -18.69
C GLU A 96 22.38 -12.51 -19.53
N MET A 97 21.41 -11.81 -18.91
CA MET A 97 20.38 -11.01 -19.61
C MET A 97 20.87 -9.68 -20.22
N ASP A 98 22.18 -9.41 -20.26
CA ASP A 98 22.75 -8.12 -20.67
C ASP A 98 22.68 -7.80 -22.19
N ASN A 99 22.15 -8.69 -23.02
CA ASN A 99 22.10 -8.49 -24.47
C ASN A 99 20.74 -7.97 -24.97
N LEU A 100 20.52 -6.65 -24.84
CA LEU A 100 19.30 -5.95 -25.26
C LEU A 100 19.28 -5.54 -26.75
N ASP A 101 20.33 -5.85 -27.51
CA ASP A 101 20.51 -5.34 -28.88
C ASP A 101 19.58 -5.99 -29.92
N LYS A 102 18.91 -7.10 -29.56
CA LYS A 102 18.05 -7.86 -30.48
C LYS A 102 16.63 -8.01 -29.96
N PRO A 103 15.60 -7.77 -30.79
CA PRO A 103 14.21 -7.99 -30.40
C PRO A 103 13.95 -9.49 -30.18
N VAL A 104 13.37 -9.82 -29.03
CA VAL A 104 12.95 -11.18 -28.67
C VAL A 104 11.46 -11.36 -28.99
N LYS A 105 11.07 -12.54 -29.47
CA LYS A 105 9.66 -12.84 -29.74
C LYS A 105 8.91 -13.13 -28.44
N LEU A 106 7.65 -12.69 -28.35
CA LEU A 106 6.79 -12.90 -27.17
C LEU A 106 6.74 -14.38 -26.72
N ASN A 107 6.59 -15.33 -27.65
CA ASN A 107 6.56 -16.76 -27.30
C ASN A 107 7.85 -17.26 -26.64
N GLN A 108 9.01 -16.69 -27.00
CA GLN A 108 10.28 -17.04 -26.37
C GLN A 108 10.33 -16.47 -24.94
N ILE A 109 9.90 -15.21 -24.75
CA ILE A 109 9.82 -14.58 -23.42
C ILE A 109 8.91 -15.40 -22.50
N LEU A 110 7.74 -15.77 -22.98
CA LEU A 110 6.77 -16.55 -22.21
C LEU A 110 7.30 -17.96 -21.87
N HIS A 111 8.05 -18.59 -22.77
CA HIS A 111 8.69 -19.88 -22.50
C HIS A 111 9.82 -19.77 -21.47
N GLU A 112 10.65 -18.74 -21.54
CA GLU A 112 11.70 -18.47 -20.55
C GLU A 112 11.11 -18.14 -19.18
N PHE A 113 10.03 -17.36 -19.14
CA PHE A 113 9.28 -17.10 -17.91
C PHE A 113 8.79 -18.39 -17.25
N GLU A 114 8.18 -19.30 -18.03
CA GLU A 114 7.68 -20.59 -17.54
C GLU A 114 8.77 -21.55 -17.06
N THR A 115 9.94 -21.54 -17.69
CA THR A 115 10.99 -22.53 -17.42
C THR A 115 12.01 -22.05 -16.38
N LYS A 116 12.29 -20.74 -16.35
CA LYS A 116 13.38 -20.16 -15.55
C LYS A 116 12.89 -19.30 -14.39
N ILE A 117 11.83 -18.52 -14.58
CA ILE A 117 11.36 -17.56 -13.56
C ILE A 117 10.39 -18.22 -12.58
N ILE A 118 9.30 -18.79 -13.09
CA ILE A 118 8.23 -19.32 -12.22
C ILE A 118 8.66 -20.57 -11.45
N SER A 119 9.67 -21.29 -11.95
CA SER A 119 10.34 -22.39 -11.26
C SER A 119 11.10 -21.91 -10.02
N GLY A 120 11.53 -20.65 -9.93
CA GLY A 120 12.13 -20.07 -8.71
C GLY A 120 11.15 -19.39 -7.75
N ASN A 121 9.86 -19.30 -8.07
CA ASN A 121 8.90 -18.52 -7.28
C ASN A 121 8.39 -19.26 -6.03
N ALA A 122 8.13 -18.52 -4.95
CA ALA A 122 7.48 -19.04 -3.76
C ALA A 122 5.97 -19.25 -4.01
N HIS A 123 5.44 -20.42 -3.66
CA HIS A 123 4.04 -20.75 -3.91
C HIS A 123 3.13 -20.32 -2.73
N TRP A 124 2.87 -19.02 -2.64
CA TRP A 124 2.03 -18.44 -1.58
C TRP A 124 0.59 -18.98 -1.53
N ASN A 125 0.05 -19.43 -2.67
CA ASN A 125 -1.30 -20.02 -2.75
C ASN A 125 -1.37 -21.49 -2.31
N HIS A 126 -0.23 -22.13 -1.99
CA HIS A 126 -0.22 -23.53 -1.59
C HIS A 126 -0.82 -23.73 -0.19
N ILE A 127 -1.68 -24.75 0.01
CA ILE A 127 -2.40 -24.96 1.27
C ILE A 127 -1.51 -25.17 2.51
N ASN A 128 -0.29 -25.64 2.29
CA ASN A 128 0.71 -25.84 3.35
C ASN A 128 1.65 -24.65 3.54
N PHE A 129 1.53 -23.57 2.77
CA PHE A 129 2.28 -22.34 2.98
C PHE A 129 1.66 -21.57 4.15
N ARG A 130 2.33 -21.58 5.32
CA ARG A 130 1.82 -21.00 6.58
C ARG A 130 2.81 -20.10 7.31
N SER A 131 3.88 -19.69 6.62
CA SER A 131 5.00 -18.97 7.24
C SER A 131 4.80 -17.45 7.34
N TYR A 132 3.86 -16.88 6.60
CA TYR A 132 3.59 -15.44 6.53
C TYR A 132 2.08 -15.18 6.38
N PHE A 133 1.69 -13.91 6.35
CA PHE A 133 0.33 -13.47 6.08
C PHE A 133 -0.02 -13.60 4.59
N SER A 134 -0.31 -14.82 4.14
CA SER A 134 -0.76 -15.04 2.76
C SER A 134 -2.19 -14.52 2.58
N SER A 135 -2.37 -13.43 1.85
CA SER A 135 -3.63 -13.18 1.16
C SER A 135 -3.72 -14.20 0.02
N ARG A 136 -4.55 -15.22 0.18
CA ARG A 136 -4.78 -16.18 -0.91
C ARG A 136 -5.38 -15.41 -2.08
N ASN A 137 -4.88 -15.64 -3.29
CA ASN A 137 -5.42 -14.97 -4.47
C ASN A 137 -6.80 -15.56 -4.81
N PHE A 138 -7.80 -14.69 -4.92
CA PHE A 138 -9.12 -15.06 -5.42
C PHE A 138 -9.13 -15.00 -6.96
N PRO A 139 -9.82 -15.93 -7.65
CA PRO A 139 -9.95 -15.87 -9.11
C PRO A 139 -10.49 -14.53 -9.63
N SER A 140 -11.40 -13.89 -8.88
CA SER A 140 -11.92 -12.56 -9.18
C SER A 140 -10.86 -11.47 -9.09
N GLY A 141 -9.93 -11.55 -8.14
CA GLY A 141 -8.82 -10.60 -8.00
C GLY A 141 -7.84 -10.70 -9.17
N ALA A 142 -7.46 -11.92 -9.55
CA ALA A 142 -6.60 -12.13 -10.73
C ALA A 142 -7.26 -11.62 -12.03
N LEU A 143 -8.58 -11.78 -12.15
CA LEU A 143 -9.32 -11.20 -13.27
C LEU A 143 -9.34 -9.67 -13.21
N ALA A 144 -9.52 -9.09 -12.03
CA ALA A 144 -9.49 -7.64 -11.84
C ALA A 144 -8.13 -7.04 -12.25
N ASP A 145 -7.01 -7.66 -11.86
CA ASP A 145 -5.66 -7.23 -12.27
C ASP A 145 -5.50 -7.25 -13.79
N LEU A 146 -6.00 -8.30 -14.45
CA LEU A 146 -6.00 -8.40 -15.92
C LEU A 146 -6.81 -7.26 -16.56
N VAL A 147 -7.99 -6.97 -16.02
CA VAL A 147 -8.86 -5.90 -16.53
C VAL A 147 -8.21 -4.53 -16.33
N VAL A 148 -7.70 -4.24 -15.14
CA VAL A 148 -7.03 -2.96 -14.82
C VAL A 148 -5.80 -2.77 -15.71
N GLY A 149 -4.97 -3.80 -15.89
CA GLY A 149 -3.82 -3.76 -16.78
C GLY A 149 -4.20 -3.56 -18.25
N SER A 150 -5.33 -4.14 -18.69
CA SER A 150 -5.82 -4.00 -20.07
C SER A 150 -6.41 -2.62 -20.35
N LEU A 151 -7.07 -2.02 -19.37
CA LEU A 151 -7.66 -0.68 -19.48
C LEU A 151 -6.65 0.45 -19.29
N PHE A 152 -5.52 0.17 -18.64
CA PHE A 152 -4.51 1.15 -18.26
C PHE A 152 -5.13 2.39 -17.58
N SER A 153 -5.95 2.16 -16.56
CA SER A 153 -6.62 3.24 -15.82
C SER A 153 -5.64 3.94 -14.87
N VAL A 154 -5.54 5.27 -14.98
CA VAL A 154 -4.60 6.09 -14.21
C VAL A 154 -5.36 6.96 -13.20
N LEU A 155 -5.47 6.48 -11.96
CA LEU A 155 -6.25 7.10 -10.88
C LEU A 155 -5.48 8.22 -10.16
N CYS A 156 -4.87 9.16 -10.90
CA CYS A 156 -4.12 10.27 -10.30
C CYS A 156 -5.02 11.44 -9.85
N ASN A 157 -6.04 11.77 -10.65
CA ASN A 157 -7.03 12.77 -10.34
C ASN A 157 -8.32 12.48 -11.12
N TRP A 158 -9.39 13.17 -10.73
CA TRP A 158 -10.71 12.95 -11.31
C TRP A 158 -10.75 13.18 -12.83
N ALA A 159 -10.06 14.20 -13.35
CA ALA A 159 -10.06 14.52 -14.78
C ALA A 159 -9.40 13.43 -15.64
N MET A 160 -8.45 12.68 -15.09
CA MET A 160 -7.73 11.61 -15.78
C MET A 160 -8.48 10.27 -15.76
N SER A 161 -9.28 9.99 -14.73
CA SER A 161 -10.05 8.74 -14.61
C SER A 161 -11.33 8.94 -13.78
N PRO A 162 -12.36 9.63 -14.31
CA PRO A 162 -13.56 9.98 -13.54
C PRO A 162 -14.24 8.76 -12.94
N SER A 163 -14.52 7.75 -13.78
CA SER A 163 -15.17 6.51 -13.32
C SER A 163 -14.32 5.73 -12.32
N GLY A 164 -12.99 5.73 -12.48
CA GLY A 164 -12.07 5.05 -11.57
C GLY A 164 -12.05 5.68 -10.18
N VAL A 165 -11.97 7.01 -10.11
CA VAL A 165 -11.96 7.76 -8.85
C VAL A 165 -13.30 7.63 -8.13
N GLU A 166 -14.42 7.79 -8.83
CA GLU A 166 -15.75 7.60 -8.22
C GLU A 166 -15.94 6.16 -7.71
N PHE A 167 -15.50 5.16 -8.48
CA PHE A 167 -15.59 3.77 -8.09
C PHE A 167 -14.73 3.47 -6.84
N GLU A 168 -13.49 3.98 -6.77
CA GLU A 168 -12.65 3.81 -5.58
C GLU A 168 -13.32 4.36 -4.32
N LEU A 169 -13.81 5.61 -4.38
CA LEU A 169 -14.46 6.25 -3.22
C LEU A 169 -15.66 5.44 -2.72
N GLN A 170 -16.51 4.94 -3.63
CA GLN A 170 -17.65 4.11 -3.26
C GLN A 170 -17.22 2.75 -2.71
N MET A 171 -16.20 2.11 -3.29
CA MET A 171 -15.71 0.81 -2.84
C MET A 171 -15.05 0.87 -1.47
N VAL A 172 -14.27 1.91 -1.17
CA VAL A 172 -13.63 2.08 0.14
C VAL A 172 -14.68 2.33 1.22
N ASP A 173 -15.70 3.15 0.95
CA ASP A 173 -16.82 3.34 1.87
C ASP A 173 -17.62 2.06 2.11
N LEU A 174 -17.90 1.30 1.04
CA LEU A 174 -18.57 0.01 1.15
C LEU A 174 -17.75 -0.96 2.01
N TYR A 175 -16.43 -0.99 1.82
CA TYR A 175 -15.53 -1.81 2.62
C TYR A 175 -15.53 -1.36 4.09
N GLY A 176 -15.45 -0.06 4.37
CA GLY A 176 -15.57 0.47 5.73
C GLY A 176 -16.87 0.06 6.42
N LYS A 177 -18.01 0.13 5.72
CA LYS A 177 -19.31 -0.35 6.22
C LYS A 177 -19.31 -1.85 6.47
N LEU A 178 -18.69 -2.64 5.58
CA LEU A 178 -18.56 -4.09 5.73
C LEU A 178 -17.73 -4.47 6.97
N LEU A 179 -16.68 -3.71 7.26
CA LEU A 179 -15.87 -3.87 8.48
C LEU A 179 -16.58 -3.37 9.74
N GLY A 180 -17.71 -2.68 9.60
CA GLY A 180 -18.43 -2.08 10.72
C GLY A 180 -17.75 -0.85 11.29
N PHE A 181 -16.98 -0.12 10.48
CA PHE A 181 -16.41 1.14 10.93
C PHE A 181 -17.51 2.20 11.17
N PRO A 182 -17.35 3.03 12.21
CA PRO A 182 -18.24 4.15 12.49
C PRO A 182 -18.36 5.12 11.30
N ASP A 183 -19.54 5.72 11.15
CA ASP A 183 -19.87 6.65 10.05
C ASP A 183 -18.91 7.84 9.94
N ILE A 184 -18.28 8.26 11.04
CA ILE A 184 -17.32 9.37 11.06
C ILE A 184 -16.08 9.12 10.19
N PHE A 185 -15.78 7.86 9.87
CA PHE A 185 -14.65 7.49 9.01
C PHE A 185 -15.03 7.33 7.53
N LEU A 186 -16.32 7.30 7.21
CA LEU A 186 -16.82 7.00 5.85
C LEU A 186 -17.01 8.28 5.06
N THR A 187 -16.48 8.35 3.84
CA THR A 187 -16.44 9.55 3.00
C THR A 187 -17.83 10.14 2.73
N ASN A 188 -18.82 9.30 2.49
CA ASN A 188 -20.16 9.70 2.07
C ASN A 188 -21.17 9.79 3.22
N SER A 189 -20.76 9.58 4.47
CA SER A 189 -21.68 9.63 5.61
C SER A 189 -21.96 11.08 6.05
N PRO A 190 -23.21 11.43 6.41
CA PRO A 190 -23.54 12.78 6.90
C PRO A 190 -22.75 13.11 8.17
N ASN A 191 -22.08 14.27 8.19
CA ASN A 191 -21.19 14.72 9.29
C ASN A 191 -19.90 13.92 9.45
N SER A 192 -19.53 13.11 8.45
CA SER A 192 -18.22 12.48 8.43
C SER A 192 -17.11 13.54 8.41
N THR A 193 -16.06 13.30 9.19
CA THR A 193 -14.80 14.05 9.12
C THR A 193 -13.71 13.25 8.42
N GLY A 194 -14.09 12.09 7.88
CA GLY A 194 -13.21 11.11 7.28
C GLY A 194 -13.41 10.91 5.77
N CYS A 195 -12.49 10.17 5.17
CA CYS A 195 -12.39 9.77 3.79
C CYS A 195 -11.57 8.46 3.69
N GLY A 196 -11.77 7.73 2.61
CA GLY A 196 -11.02 6.51 2.33
C GLY A 196 -10.33 6.57 0.96
N VAL A 197 -9.08 6.09 0.90
CA VAL A 197 -8.33 5.90 -0.35
C VAL A 197 -7.63 4.54 -0.35
N THR A 198 -7.41 3.99 -1.54
CA THR A 198 -6.59 2.80 -1.74
C THR A 198 -5.11 3.19 -1.80
N LEU A 199 -4.24 2.42 -1.15
CA LEU A 199 -2.79 2.60 -1.19
C LEU A 199 -2.13 1.31 -1.64
N SER A 200 -0.91 1.40 -2.16
CA SER A 200 -0.22 0.21 -2.70
C SER A 200 0.29 -0.70 -1.59
N ALA A 201 0.58 -0.16 -0.41
CA ALA A 201 1.03 -0.90 0.75
C ALA A 201 0.65 -0.21 2.08
N THR A 202 0.51 -1.00 3.14
CA THR A 202 0.29 -0.50 4.51
C THR A 202 1.35 0.51 4.93
N SER A 203 2.62 0.28 4.56
CA SER A 203 3.72 1.19 4.90
C SER A 203 3.53 2.61 4.36
N GLU A 204 2.86 2.77 3.21
CA GLU A 204 2.50 4.09 2.67
C GLU A 204 1.42 4.76 3.54
N GLY A 205 0.44 3.98 4.01
CA GLY A 205 -0.59 4.47 4.92
C GLY A 205 -0.02 4.98 6.25
N VAL A 206 0.94 4.25 6.82
CA VAL A 206 1.62 4.64 8.07
C VAL A 206 2.36 5.96 7.91
N ILE A 207 3.20 6.10 6.87
CA ILE A 207 3.94 7.34 6.66
C ILE A 207 3.02 8.52 6.35
N MET A 208 1.96 8.32 5.55
CA MET A 208 0.98 9.37 5.28
C MET A 208 0.28 9.84 6.55
N ALA A 209 -0.14 8.92 7.42
CA ALA A 209 -0.75 9.27 8.71
C ALA A 209 0.22 10.04 9.61
N MET A 210 1.47 9.59 9.70
CA MET A 210 2.50 10.24 10.53
C MET A 210 2.86 11.63 10.03
N LEU A 211 3.01 11.80 8.71
CA LEU A 211 3.25 13.12 8.10
C LEU A 211 2.04 14.04 8.30
N THR A 212 0.82 13.51 8.25
CA THR A 212 -0.41 14.27 8.54
C THR A 212 -0.42 14.76 9.98
N ALA A 213 -0.20 13.85 10.95
CA ALA A 213 -0.12 14.21 12.37
C ALA A 213 0.99 15.24 12.64
N ARG A 214 2.15 15.10 11.98
CA ARG A 214 3.24 16.07 12.08
C ARG A 214 2.86 17.45 11.57
N GLU A 215 2.19 17.55 10.42
CA GLU A 215 1.77 18.84 9.87
C GLU A 215 0.74 19.52 10.78
N LEU A 216 -0.17 18.75 11.41
CA LEU A 216 -1.09 19.28 12.42
C LEU A 216 -0.34 19.88 13.63
N MET A 217 0.75 19.25 14.08
CA MET A 217 1.60 19.84 15.13
C MET A 217 2.26 21.14 14.68
N PHE A 218 2.67 21.24 13.42
CA PHE A 218 3.19 22.50 12.89
C PHE A 218 2.13 23.59 12.83
N GLU A 219 0.91 23.28 12.40
CA GLU A 219 -0.19 24.25 12.39
C GLU A 219 -0.56 24.71 13.80
N LYS A 220 -0.49 23.82 14.80
CA LYS A 220 -0.82 24.12 16.19
C LYS A 220 0.27 24.92 16.93
N HIS A 221 1.54 24.62 16.66
CA HIS A 221 2.66 25.13 17.47
C HIS A 221 3.61 26.07 16.73
N ALA A 222 3.44 26.29 15.42
CA ALA A 222 4.33 27.15 14.64
C ALA A 222 3.57 28.11 13.70
N THR A 223 3.93 29.38 13.76
CA THR A 223 3.39 30.45 12.90
C THR A 223 4.29 30.75 11.71
N ASN A 224 5.57 30.36 11.79
CA ASN A 224 6.58 30.65 10.79
C ASN A 224 7.51 29.45 10.57
N ARG A 225 8.37 29.55 9.55
CA ARG A 225 9.26 28.46 9.15
C ARG A 225 10.32 28.11 10.21
N THR A 226 10.80 29.10 10.97
CA THR A 226 11.81 28.87 12.01
C THR A 226 11.23 28.07 13.18
N GLU A 227 10.03 28.45 13.64
CA GLU A 227 9.30 27.71 14.67
C GLU A 227 8.96 26.28 14.23
N ARG A 228 8.66 26.07 12.94
CA ARG A 228 8.45 24.71 12.40
C ARG A 228 9.68 23.81 12.62
N PHE A 229 10.89 24.33 12.43
CA PHE A 229 12.11 23.56 12.67
C PHE A 229 12.32 23.25 14.16
N ASP A 230 12.03 24.21 15.05
CA ASP A 230 12.09 23.99 16.50
C ASP A 230 11.10 22.89 16.92
N VAL A 231 9.83 23.03 16.55
CA VAL A 231 8.79 22.04 16.83
C VAL A 231 9.20 20.68 16.29
N HIS A 232 9.63 20.60 15.03
CA HIS A 232 10.06 19.34 14.40
C HIS A 232 11.16 18.64 15.20
N SER A 233 12.15 19.39 15.70
CA SER A 233 13.27 18.83 16.47
C SER A 233 12.86 18.22 17.83
N ARG A 234 11.65 18.53 18.30
CA ARG A 234 11.11 18.07 19.59
C ARG A 234 10.04 17.00 19.44
N LEU A 235 9.59 16.69 18.23
CA LEU A 235 8.55 15.69 17.99
C LEU A 235 9.02 14.26 18.29
N VAL A 236 8.22 13.52 19.05
CA VAL A 236 8.47 12.12 19.40
C VAL A 236 7.26 11.25 19.05
N ALA A 237 7.51 10.20 18.27
CA ALA A 237 6.55 9.15 17.96
C ALA A 237 6.81 7.89 18.80
N TYR A 238 5.77 7.11 19.06
CA TYR A 238 5.81 5.94 19.95
C TYR A 238 5.24 4.72 19.25
N MET A 239 5.81 3.55 19.54
CA MET A 239 5.33 2.25 19.09
C MET A 239 5.74 1.17 20.09
N SER A 240 5.05 0.03 20.06
CA SER A 240 5.47 -1.15 20.83
C SER A 240 6.63 -1.89 20.14
N ASP A 241 7.39 -2.68 20.91
CA ASP A 241 8.44 -3.58 20.37
C ASP A 241 7.90 -4.71 19.47
N GLN A 242 6.58 -4.91 19.45
CA GLN A 242 5.88 -5.84 18.56
C GLN A 242 5.31 -5.16 17.30
N ALA A 243 5.41 -3.83 17.17
CA ALA A 243 4.91 -3.12 16.00
C ALA A 243 5.63 -3.55 14.71
N HIS A 244 4.92 -3.52 13.58
CA HIS A 244 5.53 -3.88 12.30
C HIS A 244 6.67 -2.91 11.95
N SER A 245 7.78 -3.42 11.39
CA SER A 245 9.00 -2.62 11.11
C SER A 245 8.78 -1.42 10.17
N CYS A 246 7.65 -1.37 9.45
CA CYS A 246 7.29 -0.21 8.64
C CYS A 246 7.02 1.05 9.48
N HIS A 247 6.61 0.93 10.75
CA HIS A 247 6.40 2.05 11.65
C HIS A 247 7.71 2.75 12.00
N GLU A 248 8.75 1.98 12.36
CA GLU A 248 10.09 2.52 12.58
C GLU A 248 10.70 3.08 11.29
N ARG A 249 10.41 2.46 10.14
CA ARG A 249 10.82 3.03 8.84
C ARG A 249 10.12 4.37 8.58
N ALA A 250 8.85 4.52 8.96
CA ALA A 250 8.10 5.75 8.78
C ALA A 250 8.68 6.89 9.63
N THR A 251 9.09 6.63 10.88
CA THR A 251 9.72 7.69 11.72
C THR A 251 11.02 8.20 11.11
N LYS A 252 11.84 7.29 10.54
CA LYS A 252 13.06 7.65 9.79
C LYS A 252 12.76 8.50 8.56
N LEU A 253 11.74 8.14 7.77
CA LEU A 253 11.32 8.91 6.59
C LEU A 253 10.71 10.27 6.96
N ALA A 254 9.96 10.34 8.06
CA ALA A 254 9.42 11.57 8.62
C ALA A 254 10.47 12.41 9.36
N ASN A 255 11.68 11.87 9.57
CA ASN A 255 12.77 12.48 10.32
C ASN A 255 12.32 12.94 11.72
N VAL A 256 11.66 12.06 12.48
CA VAL A 256 11.22 12.30 13.85
C VAL A 256 11.85 11.30 14.81
N GLU A 257 11.98 11.68 16.06
CA GLU A 257 12.46 10.78 17.11
C GLU A 257 11.41 9.71 17.41
N CYS A 258 11.87 8.52 17.81
CA CYS A 258 11.02 7.37 18.03
C CYS A 258 11.36 6.68 19.35
N ARG A 259 10.33 6.34 20.13
CA ARG A 259 10.41 5.45 21.29
C ARG A 259 9.79 4.10 20.93
N ILE A 260 10.59 3.04 21.08
CA ILE A 260 10.10 1.65 21.02
C ILE A 260 9.89 1.21 22.47
N LEU A 261 8.67 0.86 22.81
CA LEU A 261 8.23 0.59 24.18
C LEU A 261 8.08 -0.91 24.40
N GLU A 262 8.54 -1.37 25.57
CA GLU A 262 8.46 -2.78 25.96
C GLU A 262 7.01 -3.21 26.17
N THR A 263 6.66 -4.37 25.62
CA THR A 263 5.35 -4.99 25.79
C THR A 263 5.30 -5.90 27.01
N ASP A 264 4.08 -6.27 27.43
CA ASP A 264 3.87 -7.28 28.46
C ASP A 264 4.20 -8.70 27.94
N GLU A 265 4.05 -9.71 28.80
CA GLU A 265 4.30 -11.11 28.46
C GLU A 265 3.44 -11.66 27.30
N ASN A 266 2.35 -10.97 26.93
CA ASN A 266 1.48 -11.32 25.82
C ASN A 266 1.81 -10.55 24.54
N GLY A 267 2.85 -9.70 24.56
CA GLY A 267 3.20 -8.82 23.44
C GLY A 267 2.29 -7.60 23.30
N SER A 268 1.55 -7.23 24.35
CA SER A 268 0.64 -6.08 24.37
C SER A 268 1.29 -4.88 25.06
N LEU A 269 1.28 -3.70 24.43
CA LEU A 269 1.66 -2.48 25.14
C LEU A 269 0.57 -2.07 26.14
N ARG A 270 1.00 -1.73 27.36
CA ARG A 270 0.14 -1.27 28.45
C ARG A 270 0.21 0.24 28.63
N GLY A 271 -0.88 0.82 29.13
CA GLY A 271 -0.96 2.26 29.37
C GLY A 271 0.07 2.79 30.37
N THR A 272 0.48 1.98 31.35
CA THR A 272 1.50 2.36 32.34
C THR A 272 2.84 2.64 31.69
N THR A 273 3.35 1.71 30.86
CA THR A 273 4.60 1.87 30.13
C THR A 273 4.55 3.06 29.17
N PHE A 274 3.38 3.27 28.55
CA PHE A 274 3.17 4.37 27.62
C PHE A 274 3.14 5.74 28.30
N GLU A 275 2.39 5.89 29.41
CA GLU A 275 2.31 7.14 30.17
C GLU A 275 3.68 7.51 30.76
N GLU A 276 4.42 6.55 31.34
CA GLU A 276 5.75 6.80 31.89
C GLU A 276 6.73 7.32 30.83
N ALA A 277 6.65 6.81 29.59
CA ALA A 277 7.49 7.29 28.49
C ALA A 277 7.11 8.72 28.08
N ILE A 278 5.82 9.01 27.99
CA ILE A 278 5.31 10.34 27.66
C ILE A 278 5.71 11.37 28.71
N GLU A 279 5.56 11.05 30.00
CA GLU A 279 5.91 11.95 31.09
C GLU A 279 7.40 12.33 31.06
N ARG A 280 8.29 11.36 30.83
CA ARG A 280 9.73 11.62 30.69
C ARG A 280 10.04 12.53 29.49
N ASP A 281 9.45 12.24 28.33
CA ASP A 281 9.68 13.04 27.13
C ASP A 281 9.13 14.47 27.31
N LEU A 282 7.99 14.64 28.00
CA LEU A 282 7.46 15.96 28.36
C LEU A 282 8.39 16.72 29.32
N GLU A 283 8.98 16.05 30.32
CA GLU A 283 9.99 16.62 31.22
C GLU A 283 11.25 17.09 30.46
N ASP A 284 11.65 16.35 29.43
CA ASP A 284 12.75 16.69 28.53
C ASP A 284 12.39 17.79 27.50
N GLY A 285 11.18 18.36 27.59
CA GLY A 285 10.70 19.43 26.70
C GLY A 285 10.33 18.95 25.30
N LYS A 286 10.21 17.64 25.10
CA LYS A 286 9.75 17.01 23.85
C LYS A 286 8.24 17.17 23.67
N ILE A 287 7.79 16.88 22.46
CA ILE A 287 6.40 16.97 22.03
C ILE A 287 5.97 15.57 21.55
N PRO A 288 5.34 14.77 22.43
CA PRO A 288 4.62 13.57 22.02
C PRO A 288 3.56 13.93 20.98
N PHE A 289 3.49 13.20 19.85
CA PHE A 289 2.50 13.53 18.81
C PHE A 289 1.87 12.36 18.08
N PHE A 290 2.48 11.18 18.10
CA PHE A 290 2.00 10.04 17.31
C PHE A 290 2.22 8.72 18.04
N TYR A 291 1.20 7.87 18.06
CA TYR A 291 1.28 6.49 18.55
C TYR A 291 0.83 5.50 17.47
N SER A 292 1.71 4.55 17.14
CA SER A 292 1.42 3.41 16.27
C SER A 292 0.81 2.27 17.09
N LEU A 293 -0.51 2.18 17.07
CA LEU A 293 -1.27 1.16 17.79
C LEU A 293 -1.34 -0.13 16.97
N SER A 294 -0.78 -1.21 17.52
CA SER A 294 -0.77 -2.52 16.88
C SER A 294 -2.05 -3.30 17.21
N PHE A 295 -2.89 -3.52 16.20
CA PHE A 295 -4.06 -4.40 16.26
C PHE A 295 -3.76 -5.70 15.50
N GLY A 296 -2.97 -6.57 16.10
CA GLY A 296 -2.48 -7.79 15.48
C GLY A 296 -1.05 -7.64 14.97
N SER A 297 -0.11 -7.57 15.93
CA SER A 297 1.34 -7.56 15.67
C SER A 297 1.80 -8.72 14.76
N THR A 298 2.95 -8.52 14.12
CA THR A 298 3.42 -9.47 13.09
C THR A 298 3.85 -10.82 13.65
N GLY A 299 4.56 -10.81 14.80
CA GLY A 299 5.15 -12.02 15.36
C GLY A 299 4.13 -12.90 16.10
N VAL A 300 3.30 -12.26 16.93
CA VAL A 300 2.44 -12.97 17.90
C VAL A 300 0.95 -12.64 17.78
N ILE A 301 0.56 -11.76 16.84
CA ILE A 301 -0.83 -11.30 16.65
C ILE A 301 -1.39 -10.68 17.95
N ALA A 302 -0.51 -10.12 18.78
CA ALA A 302 -0.88 -9.36 19.96
C ALA A 302 -1.58 -8.05 19.60
N PHE A 303 -2.35 -7.57 20.57
CA PHE A 303 -3.14 -6.35 20.51
C PHE A 303 -2.66 -5.44 21.63
N ASP A 304 -2.23 -4.24 21.29
CA ASP A 304 -1.99 -3.19 22.28
C ASP A 304 -3.30 -2.83 22.99
N ASN A 305 -3.24 -2.43 24.27
CA ASN A 305 -4.44 -2.12 25.01
C ASN A 305 -5.00 -0.72 24.64
N LEU A 306 -5.84 -0.67 23.61
CA LEU A 306 -6.48 0.57 23.14
C LEU A 306 -7.23 1.31 24.25
N LYS A 307 -7.87 0.62 25.21
CA LYS A 307 -8.64 1.28 26.27
C LYS A 307 -7.73 2.07 27.22
N GLU A 308 -6.58 1.51 27.56
CA GLU A 308 -5.58 2.18 28.41
C GLU A 308 -4.85 3.30 27.65
N ILE A 309 -4.37 3.00 26.44
CA ILE A 309 -3.54 3.91 25.64
C ILE A 309 -4.32 5.15 25.21
N SER A 310 -5.60 5.00 24.86
CA SER A 310 -6.34 6.12 24.28
C SER A 310 -6.61 7.26 25.23
N GLY A 311 -6.81 6.97 26.52
CA GLY A 311 -7.02 8.01 27.52
C GLY A 311 -5.78 8.89 27.67
N THR A 312 -4.60 8.26 27.65
CA THR A 312 -3.30 8.95 27.61
C THR A 312 -3.15 9.78 26.34
N CYS A 313 -3.48 9.23 25.17
CA CYS A 313 -3.40 9.98 23.92
C CYS A 313 -4.32 11.20 23.91
N GLU A 314 -5.57 11.06 24.37
CA GLU A 314 -6.52 12.16 24.44
C GLU A 314 -6.04 13.25 25.41
N LYS A 315 -5.52 12.87 26.58
CA LYS A 315 -4.96 13.78 27.59
C LYS A 315 -3.83 14.65 27.03
N HIS A 316 -2.99 14.08 26.17
CA HIS A 316 -1.77 14.71 25.66
C HIS A 316 -1.86 15.15 24.19
N ASP A 317 -3.05 15.05 23.57
CA ASP A 317 -3.30 15.36 22.15
C ASP A 317 -2.38 14.62 21.17
N ILE A 318 -2.22 13.30 21.39
CA ILE A 318 -1.38 12.42 20.58
C ILE A 318 -2.24 11.69 19.55
N TRP A 319 -1.86 11.78 18.28
CA TRP A 319 -2.53 11.08 17.19
C TRP A 319 -2.40 9.56 17.35
N ILE A 320 -3.51 8.82 17.25
CA ILE A 320 -3.50 7.36 17.21
C ILE A 320 -3.60 6.86 15.77
N HIS A 321 -2.61 6.08 15.34
CA HIS A 321 -2.70 5.30 14.11
C HIS A 321 -2.95 3.83 14.44
N ALA A 322 -4.17 3.35 14.20
CA ALA A 322 -4.51 1.94 14.37
C ALA A 322 -4.08 1.11 13.15
N ASP A 323 -3.09 0.24 13.33
CA ASP A 323 -2.65 -0.72 12.32
C ASP A 323 -3.46 -2.02 12.43
N LEU A 324 -4.48 -2.14 11.58
CA LEU A 324 -5.31 -3.33 11.43
C LEU A 324 -4.99 -4.12 10.15
N ALA A 325 -3.76 -4.02 9.61
CA ALA A 325 -3.42 -4.61 8.32
C ALA A 325 -3.69 -6.12 8.25
N TYR A 326 -3.45 -6.83 9.34
CA TYR A 326 -3.70 -8.27 9.42
C TYR A 326 -5.13 -8.60 9.90
N THR A 327 -5.60 -7.91 10.94
CA THR A 327 -6.83 -8.29 11.67
C THR A 327 -8.10 -7.73 11.06
N SER A 328 -8.05 -6.65 10.27
CA SER A 328 -9.24 -5.98 9.72
C SER A 328 -10.25 -6.93 9.07
N SER A 329 -9.77 -7.96 8.35
CA SER A 329 -10.64 -8.94 7.68
C SER A 329 -11.59 -9.68 8.62
N VAL A 330 -11.25 -9.89 9.90
CA VAL A 330 -12.14 -10.56 10.86
C VAL A 330 -13.35 -9.71 11.21
N LEU A 331 -13.28 -8.39 11.02
CA LEU A 331 -14.36 -7.44 11.33
C LEU A 331 -15.53 -7.54 10.36
N ILE A 332 -15.36 -8.26 9.25
CA ILE A 332 -16.48 -8.68 8.38
C ILE A 332 -17.50 -9.51 9.17
N CYS A 333 -17.02 -10.32 10.11
CA CYS A 333 -17.83 -11.11 11.02
C CYS A 333 -18.26 -10.24 12.23
N PRO A 334 -19.56 -9.92 12.39
CA PRO A 334 -20.03 -9.01 13.43
C PRO A 334 -19.61 -9.38 14.86
N GLU A 335 -19.47 -10.68 15.15
CA GLU A 335 -19.07 -11.22 16.45
C GLU A 335 -17.63 -10.87 16.86
N TYR A 336 -16.78 -10.41 15.93
CA TYR A 336 -15.41 -9.97 16.21
C TYR A 336 -15.25 -8.44 16.24
N ARG A 337 -16.31 -7.68 15.98
CA ARG A 337 -16.24 -6.20 15.94
C ARG A 337 -15.99 -5.56 17.30
N TYR A 338 -16.12 -6.31 18.40
CA TYR A 338 -15.74 -5.83 19.74
C TYR A 338 -14.26 -5.42 19.83
N ILE A 339 -13.40 -5.93 18.93
CA ILE A 339 -11.98 -5.61 18.89
C ILE A 339 -11.74 -4.12 18.57
N ILE A 340 -12.62 -3.51 17.77
CA ILE A 340 -12.53 -2.09 17.38
C ILE A 340 -13.52 -1.21 18.15
N GLU A 341 -14.06 -1.71 19.27
CA GLU A 341 -14.96 -0.92 20.12
C GLU A 341 -14.27 0.39 20.57
N ASP A 342 -15.01 1.50 20.44
CA ASP A 342 -14.58 2.86 20.77
C ASP A 342 -13.44 3.44 19.91
N ILE A 343 -13.08 2.82 18.77
CA ILE A 343 -12.01 3.32 17.88
C ILE A 343 -12.29 4.76 17.38
N GLU A 344 -13.54 5.19 17.32
CA GLU A 344 -13.97 6.53 16.93
C GLU A 344 -13.89 7.59 18.03
N LYS A 345 -13.90 7.19 19.31
CA LYS A 345 -13.94 8.13 20.44
C LYS A 345 -12.57 8.73 20.75
N LYS A 346 -11.56 8.42 19.94
CA LYS A 346 -10.15 8.47 20.32
C LYS A 346 -9.40 9.09 19.15
N ARG A 347 -9.46 10.43 19.11
CA ARG A 347 -8.94 11.26 18.02
C ARG A 347 -7.43 11.16 17.87
#